data_AF-A0A4Y9YEK0-F1
#
_entry.id   AF-A0A4Y9YEK0-F1
#
_cell.length_a   1.000
_cell.length_b   1.000
_cell.length_c   1.000
_cell.angle_alpha   90.00
_cell.angle_beta   90.00
_cell.angle_gamma   90.00
#
_symmetry.space_group_name_H-M   'P 1'
#
loop_
_entity.id
_entity.type
_entity.pdbx_description
1 polymer ?
#
loop_
_entity_poly.entity_id
_entity_poly.type
_entity_poly.pdbx_seq_one_letter_code
_entity_poly.pdbx_strand_id
1 'polypeptide(L)'
;MQTFQVRPFSNSIEAILVALSLTTLKSLTETQWNRGLGAFAPDLISLAIYGVLGVFTRPTFLAFTLPIAIEALVWTYRRASAATSGQPSRAFWVFWLRLVGLPMLLVLMYTQCFVFVDTLFFRGNIYDMVLTPLNFLRYNLSSDNLAEHGVHPRWLHLIVNLPLIVGPGLLYYGIRAARQLWRPTPTPLLSEKGEKPVEGGTVFRAPLYVIVSAVTILSAFRHQEPRFLVPLLVPFIALVAQDSQLQCLGRLFWVSWIISNMALAIVFGFLHQGGVVPSLIDLHDRLHDLNANAPPEFNSTLASVVYWKTYMPPWHLLAIQAEGKPAPCLACCANTNPRPDVTSGRYVLTDLAGASSETMLKHIVGTPAQETLVVAPLYAEYGLPQGKRDCFELVDSEFPHLDLDHLPEAMAQGWYDGMTLGIFTVDTTCLGSEDAAVQ
;
A
#
# COMPACT_ATOMS: atom_id res chain seq x y z
N MET A 1 -1.25 -12.19 8.19
CA MET A 1 -0.01 -11.42 7.92
C MET A 1 0.56 -11.68 6.52
N GLN A 2 0.76 -12.94 6.12
CA GLN A 2 1.29 -13.24 4.77
C GLN A 2 0.36 -12.74 3.65
N THR A 3 -0.95 -12.76 3.85
CA THR A 3 -1.94 -12.25 2.87
C THR A 3 -1.69 -10.78 2.46
N PHE A 4 -1.31 -9.91 3.41
CA PHE A 4 -0.99 -8.49 3.11
C PHE A 4 0.40 -8.27 2.51
N GLN A 5 1.31 -9.25 2.66
CA GLN A 5 2.64 -9.23 2.03
C GLN A 5 2.61 -9.80 0.61
N VAL A 6 1.58 -10.58 0.27
CA VAL A 6 1.38 -11.11 -1.09
C VAL A 6 0.72 -10.07 -2.01
N ARG A 7 0.09 -9.01 -1.46
CA ARG A 7 -0.63 -7.99 -2.25
C ARG A 7 -0.64 -6.61 -1.58
N PRO A 8 -0.49 -5.51 -2.34
CA PRO A 8 0.20 -5.34 -3.64
C PRO A 8 1.73 -5.43 -3.55
N PHE A 9 2.38 -5.64 -4.71
CA PHE A 9 3.84 -5.67 -4.91
C PHE A 9 4.61 -4.54 -4.19
N SER A 10 4.02 -3.34 -4.14
CA SER A 10 4.61 -2.19 -3.45
C SER A 10 4.77 -2.41 -1.94
N ASN A 11 3.83 -3.09 -1.27
CA ASN A 11 3.95 -3.39 0.16
C ASN A 11 5.15 -4.31 0.43
N SER A 12 5.35 -5.32 -0.43
CA SER A 12 6.45 -6.27 -0.31
C SER A 12 7.80 -5.59 -0.55
N ILE A 13 7.88 -4.69 -1.56
CA ILE A 13 9.09 -3.89 -1.82
C ILE A 13 9.43 -3.01 -0.63
N GLU A 14 8.46 -2.26 -0.07
CA GLU A 14 8.72 -1.41 1.09
C GLU A 14 9.29 -2.24 2.26
N ALA A 15 8.74 -3.42 2.54
CA ALA A 15 9.25 -4.30 3.59
C ALA A 15 10.68 -4.80 3.30
N ILE A 16 10.97 -5.19 2.05
CA ILE A 16 12.32 -5.60 1.63
C ILE A 16 13.31 -4.44 1.77
N LEU A 17 12.94 -3.23 1.33
CA LEU A 17 13.79 -2.05 1.42
C LEU A 17 14.04 -1.63 2.87
N VAL A 18 13.05 -1.76 3.78
CA VAL A 18 13.27 -1.56 5.22
C VAL A 18 14.25 -2.60 5.76
N ALA A 19 14.13 -3.87 5.37
CA ALA A 19 15.06 -4.92 5.79
C ALA A 19 16.49 -4.63 5.35
N LEU A 20 16.68 -4.36 4.06
CA LEU A 20 17.99 -4.01 3.49
C LEU A 20 18.57 -2.78 4.19
N SER A 21 17.76 -1.74 4.41
CA SER A 21 18.19 -0.51 5.06
C SER A 21 18.64 -0.75 6.52
N LEU A 22 17.92 -1.58 7.28
CA LEU A 22 18.31 -1.94 8.65
C LEU A 22 19.58 -2.80 8.69
N THR A 23 19.73 -3.77 7.77
CA THR A 23 20.92 -4.61 7.71
C THR A 23 22.16 -3.82 7.30
N THR A 24 22.02 -2.91 6.33
CA THR A 24 23.11 -2.03 5.88
C THR A 24 23.48 -1.02 6.95
N LEU A 25 22.50 -0.46 7.67
CA LEU A 25 22.79 0.41 8.82
C LEU A 25 23.55 -0.34 9.93
N LYS A 26 23.13 -1.57 10.24
CA LYS A 26 23.83 -2.40 11.22
C LYS A 26 25.28 -2.64 10.77
N SER A 27 25.50 -3.05 9.51
CA SER A 27 26.83 -3.19 8.90
C SER A 27 27.66 -1.90 9.03
N LEU A 28 27.07 -0.74 8.70
CA LEU A 28 27.74 0.55 8.78
C LEU A 28 28.22 0.86 10.21
N THR A 29 27.40 0.53 11.20
CA THR A 29 27.71 0.81 12.61
C THR A 29 28.66 -0.20 13.25
N GLU A 30 28.64 -1.47 12.83
CA GLU A 30 29.44 -2.55 13.43
C GLU A 30 30.79 -2.76 12.73
N THR A 31 30.90 -2.45 11.44
CA THR A 31 32.13 -2.67 10.68
C THR A 31 33.28 -1.87 11.32
N GLN A 32 34.26 -2.59 11.88
CA GLN A 32 35.51 -2.01 12.33
C GLN A 32 36.28 -1.49 11.11
N TRP A 33 36.05 -0.22 10.79
CA TRP A 33 36.62 0.40 9.60
C TRP A 33 38.15 0.42 9.66
N ASN A 34 38.78 -0.30 8.73
CA ASN A 34 40.22 -0.25 8.51
C ASN A 34 40.63 1.13 8.00
N ARG A 35 41.52 1.82 8.72
CA ARG A 35 42.01 3.17 8.39
C ARG A 35 42.58 3.31 6.97
N GLY A 36 42.91 2.21 6.27
CA GLY A 36 43.52 2.20 4.94
C GLY A 36 42.62 2.52 3.74
N LEU A 37 41.28 2.40 3.85
CA LEU A 37 40.36 2.52 2.70
C LEU A 37 39.78 3.93 2.44
N GLY A 38 40.27 4.97 3.13
CA GLY A 38 39.85 6.36 2.86
C GLY A 38 38.43 6.72 3.34
N ALA A 39 37.79 7.70 2.70
CA ALA A 39 36.47 8.26 3.03
C ALA A 39 35.30 7.60 2.26
N PHE A 40 35.45 6.34 1.84
CA PHE A 40 34.46 5.64 1.02
C PHE A 40 33.67 4.64 1.87
N ALA A 41 32.36 4.81 2.01
CA ALA A 41 31.51 3.87 2.74
C ALA A 41 30.42 3.33 1.81
N PRO A 42 30.55 2.08 1.29
CA PRO A 42 29.58 1.52 0.35
C PRO A 42 28.18 1.40 0.98
N ASP A 43 28.11 1.17 2.30
CA ASP A 43 26.85 1.12 3.03
C ASP A 43 26.06 2.44 2.96
N LEU A 44 26.73 3.60 2.97
CA LEU A 44 26.05 4.90 2.78
C LEU A 44 25.45 5.05 1.38
N ILE A 45 26.11 4.48 0.37
CA ILE A 45 25.63 4.49 -1.01
C ILE A 45 24.39 3.59 -1.13
N SER A 46 24.46 2.39 -0.57
CA SER A 46 23.32 1.46 -0.53
C SER A 46 22.12 2.09 0.17
N LEU A 47 22.31 2.72 1.35
CA LEU A 47 21.24 3.42 2.07
C LEU A 47 20.63 4.56 1.25
N ALA A 48 21.45 5.34 0.54
CA ALA A 48 20.97 6.39 -0.37
C ALA A 48 20.09 5.82 -1.50
N ILE A 49 20.53 4.73 -2.14
CA ILE A 49 19.77 4.07 -3.21
C ILE A 49 18.45 3.52 -2.67
N TYR A 50 18.47 2.80 -1.54
CA TYR A 50 17.24 2.25 -0.94
C TYR A 50 16.26 3.35 -0.53
N GLY A 51 16.76 4.49 -0.04
CA GLY A 51 15.96 5.67 0.26
C GLY A 51 15.19 6.18 -0.96
N VAL A 52 15.87 6.38 -2.10
CA VAL A 52 15.21 6.84 -3.33
C VAL A 52 14.23 5.80 -3.86
N LEU A 53 14.65 4.54 -3.96
CA LEU A 53 13.77 3.43 -4.41
C LEU A 53 12.50 3.35 -3.57
N GLY A 54 12.62 3.48 -2.26
CA GLY A 54 11.48 3.44 -1.35
C GLY A 54 10.53 4.62 -1.52
N VAL A 55 11.06 5.85 -1.62
CA VAL A 55 10.24 7.07 -1.82
C VAL A 55 9.45 7.03 -3.13
N PHE A 56 10.08 6.56 -4.21
CA PHE A 56 9.41 6.41 -5.52
C PHE A 56 8.48 5.19 -5.59
N THR A 57 8.69 4.17 -4.75
CA THR A 57 7.71 3.09 -4.56
C THR A 57 6.48 3.61 -3.82
N ARG A 58 6.69 4.33 -2.71
CA ARG A 58 5.64 5.02 -1.97
C ARG A 58 6.25 6.11 -1.05
N PRO A 59 5.72 7.34 -1.05
CA PRO A 59 6.28 8.42 -0.23
C PRO A 59 6.20 8.17 1.28
N THR A 60 5.29 7.30 1.74
CA THR A 60 5.21 6.84 3.13
C THR A 60 6.48 6.17 3.61
N PHE A 61 7.32 5.67 2.69
CA PHE A 61 8.60 5.05 3.03
C PHE A 61 9.54 5.99 3.80
N LEU A 62 9.36 7.31 3.64
CA LEU A 62 10.06 8.32 4.43
C LEU A 62 9.91 8.09 5.94
N ALA A 63 8.74 7.61 6.37
CA ALA A 63 8.47 7.37 7.78
C ALA A 63 9.34 6.25 8.38
N PHE A 64 9.74 5.26 7.56
CA PHE A 64 10.66 4.20 7.98
C PHE A 64 12.12 4.59 7.84
N THR A 65 12.50 5.26 6.75
CA THR A 65 13.91 5.60 6.47
C THR A 65 14.42 6.79 7.28
N LEU A 66 13.56 7.68 7.76
CA LEU A 66 13.95 8.87 8.52
C LEU A 66 14.90 8.57 9.70
N PRO A 67 14.58 7.67 10.65
CA PRO A 67 15.50 7.35 11.74
C PRO A 67 16.80 6.68 11.25
N ILE A 68 16.73 5.88 10.19
CA ILE A 68 17.91 5.23 9.56
C ILE A 68 18.84 6.30 8.99
N ALA A 69 18.30 7.27 8.25
CA ALA A 69 19.04 8.38 7.68
C ALA A 69 19.67 9.26 8.76
N ILE A 70 18.94 9.53 9.86
CA ILE A 70 19.47 10.28 11.01
C ILE A 70 20.66 9.53 11.64
N GLU A 71 20.52 8.22 11.89
CA GLU A 71 21.62 7.43 12.45
C GLU A 71 22.84 7.37 11.52
N ALA A 72 22.62 7.20 10.21
CA ALA A 72 23.70 7.25 9.22
C ALA A 72 24.40 8.62 9.20
N LEU A 73 23.65 9.73 9.27
CA LEU A 73 24.21 11.08 9.33
C LEU A 73 25.02 11.28 10.63
N VAL A 74 24.49 10.87 11.77
CA VAL A 74 25.21 10.91 13.06
C VAL A 74 26.50 10.09 12.98
N TRP A 75 26.45 8.91 12.35
CA TRP A 75 27.64 8.09 12.12
C TRP A 75 28.68 8.83 11.27
N THR A 76 28.28 9.45 10.15
CA THR A 76 29.23 10.22 9.30
C THR A 76 29.86 11.38 10.05
N TYR A 77 29.09 12.09 10.87
CA TYR A 77 29.59 13.20 11.69
C TYR A 77 30.60 12.72 12.73
N ARG A 78 30.25 11.68 13.49
CA ARG A 78 31.16 11.06 14.49
C ARG A 78 32.43 10.55 13.83
N ARG A 79 32.30 9.98 12.63
CA ARG A 79 33.42 9.48 11.84
C ARG A 79 34.36 10.60 11.39
N ALA A 80 33.81 11.69 10.86
CA ALA A 80 34.59 12.86 10.48
C ALA A 80 35.29 13.50 11.69
N SER A 81 34.60 13.57 12.83
CA SER A 81 35.14 14.08 14.09
C SER A 81 36.32 13.22 14.57
N ALA A 82 36.15 11.89 14.59
CA ALA A 82 37.21 10.95 14.96
C ALA A 82 38.43 11.00 14.02
N ALA A 83 38.21 11.22 12.72
CA ALA A 83 39.29 11.31 11.73
C ALA A 83 40.11 12.62 11.84
N THR A 84 39.58 13.66 12.48
CA THR A 84 40.15 15.02 12.48
C THR A 84 40.42 15.56 13.88
N SER A 85 40.66 14.67 14.84
CA SER A 85 40.98 15.00 16.24
C SER A 85 39.89 15.81 16.95
N GLY A 86 38.63 15.66 16.55
CA GLY A 86 37.46 16.18 17.27
C GLY A 86 37.09 17.64 17.01
N GLN A 87 37.96 18.43 16.38
CA GLN A 87 37.70 19.87 16.16
C GLN A 87 37.12 20.13 14.75
N PRO A 88 36.09 21.00 14.61
CA PRO A 88 35.51 21.40 13.32
C PRO A 88 36.49 22.28 12.53
N SER A 89 37.51 21.65 11.97
CA SER A 89 38.53 22.26 11.12
C SER A 89 38.15 22.18 9.64
N ARG A 90 38.89 22.85 8.76
CA ARG A 90 38.74 22.68 7.30
C ARG A 90 38.86 21.20 6.88
N ALA A 91 39.75 20.45 7.54
CA ALA A 91 39.93 19.02 7.29
C ALA A 91 38.67 18.21 7.67
N PHE A 92 37.99 18.57 8.76
CA PHE A 92 36.72 17.94 9.16
C PHE A 92 35.67 18.07 8.08
N TRP A 93 35.43 19.30 7.60
CA TRP A 93 34.41 19.57 6.58
C TRP A 93 34.74 18.91 5.25
N VAL A 94 36.00 18.93 4.80
CA VAL A 94 36.41 18.24 3.58
C VAL A 94 36.21 16.73 3.69
N PHE A 95 36.54 16.13 4.84
CA PHE A 95 36.34 14.70 5.04
C PHE A 95 34.86 14.32 5.11
N TRP A 96 34.06 15.09 5.84
CA TRP A 96 32.62 14.86 5.95
C TRP A 96 31.90 15.03 4.59
N LEU A 97 32.26 16.06 3.83
CA LEU A 97 31.74 16.26 2.46
C LEU A 97 32.13 15.13 1.52
N ARG A 98 33.31 14.51 1.68
CA ARG A 98 33.69 13.33 0.88
C ARG A 98 32.85 12.10 1.22
N LEU A 99 32.51 11.91 2.51
CA LEU A 99 31.64 10.82 2.95
C LEU A 99 30.21 10.96 2.44
N VAL A 100 29.65 12.16 2.52
CA VAL A 100 28.23 12.42 2.19
C VAL A 100 28.04 12.78 0.72
N GLY A 101 29.04 13.36 0.07
CA GLY A 101 28.94 13.92 -1.27
C GLY A 101 28.59 12.89 -2.35
N LEU A 102 29.25 11.74 -2.35
CA LEU A 102 28.96 10.67 -3.33
C LEU A 102 27.53 10.08 -3.13
N PRO A 103 27.11 9.68 -1.92
CA PRO A 103 25.72 9.30 -1.68
C PRO A 103 24.71 10.35 -2.14
N MET A 104 24.93 11.65 -1.84
CA MET A 104 24.01 12.72 -2.24
C MET A 104 23.95 12.93 -3.75
N LEU A 105 25.09 12.82 -4.45
CA LEU A 105 25.13 12.85 -5.91
C LEU A 105 24.28 11.71 -6.50
N LEU A 106 24.39 10.51 -5.95
CA LEU A 106 23.60 9.36 -6.39
C LEU A 106 22.12 9.55 -6.09
N VAL A 107 21.75 10.10 -4.92
CA VAL A 107 20.34 10.45 -4.63
C VAL A 107 19.79 11.37 -5.72
N LEU A 108 20.52 12.42 -6.09
CA LEU A 108 20.11 13.36 -7.12
C LEU A 108 19.97 12.67 -8.49
N MET A 109 20.96 11.87 -8.89
CA MET A 109 20.97 11.16 -10.16
C MET A 109 19.81 10.16 -10.28
N TYR A 110 19.58 9.33 -9.26
CA TYR A 110 18.47 8.37 -9.26
C TYR A 110 17.12 9.07 -9.22
N THR A 111 16.98 10.14 -8.42
CA THR A 111 15.74 10.93 -8.39
C THR A 111 15.43 11.50 -9.77
N GLN A 112 16.42 12.08 -10.46
CA GLN A 112 16.24 12.58 -11.83
C GLN A 112 15.86 11.46 -12.81
N CYS A 113 16.48 10.28 -12.69
CA CYS A 113 16.15 9.11 -13.51
C CYS A 113 14.70 8.67 -13.30
N PHE A 114 14.24 8.55 -12.05
CA PHE A 114 12.86 8.18 -11.76
C PHE A 114 11.86 9.22 -12.26
N VAL A 115 12.11 10.50 -12.01
CA VAL A 115 11.25 11.57 -12.57
C VAL A 115 11.20 11.48 -14.08
N PHE A 116 12.33 11.26 -14.76
CA PHE A 116 12.38 11.13 -16.21
C PHE A 116 11.55 9.94 -16.70
N VAL A 117 11.74 8.77 -16.09
CA VAL A 117 10.98 7.55 -16.42
C VAL A 117 9.49 7.74 -16.16
N ASP A 118 9.11 8.29 -15.01
CA ASP A 118 7.72 8.57 -14.65
C ASP A 118 7.10 9.61 -15.59
N THR A 119 7.83 10.64 -15.97
CA THR A 119 7.35 11.67 -16.91
C THR A 119 7.09 11.07 -18.28
N LEU A 120 8.02 10.25 -18.79
CA LEU A 120 7.82 9.53 -20.05
C LEU A 120 6.64 8.56 -19.96
N PHE A 121 6.51 7.83 -18.86
CA PHE A 121 5.44 6.87 -18.65
C PHE A 121 4.07 7.56 -18.55
N PHE A 122 3.96 8.60 -17.74
CA PHE A 122 2.69 9.29 -17.47
C PHE A 122 2.35 10.40 -18.46
N ARG A 123 3.27 10.93 -19.27
CA ARG A 123 2.94 12.01 -20.22
C ARG A 123 3.27 11.68 -21.66
N GLY A 124 4.04 10.61 -21.91
CA GLY A 124 4.57 10.31 -23.25
C GLY A 124 5.53 11.37 -23.79
N ASN A 125 5.91 12.35 -22.96
CA ASN A 125 6.78 13.47 -23.31
C ASN A 125 7.76 13.75 -22.17
N ILE A 126 8.70 14.69 -22.37
CA ILE A 126 9.74 15.06 -21.38
C ILE A 126 9.56 16.47 -20.79
N TYR A 127 8.56 17.22 -21.26
CA TYR A 127 8.38 18.64 -20.91
C TYR A 127 7.46 18.83 -19.71
N ASP A 128 6.46 17.95 -19.55
CA ASP A 128 5.47 18.03 -18.47
C ASP A 128 5.90 17.20 -17.25
N MET A 129 6.98 17.62 -16.59
CA MET A 129 7.62 16.88 -15.50
C MET A 129 6.62 16.33 -14.46
N VAL A 130 6.64 15.02 -14.28
CA VAL A 130 5.82 14.31 -13.29
C VAL A 130 6.68 13.98 -12.08
N LEU A 131 6.42 14.65 -10.96
CA LEU A 131 7.02 14.32 -9.68
C LEU A 131 6.05 13.45 -8.87
N THR A 132 6.12 12.14 -9.06
CA THR A 132 5.18 11.17 -8.47
C THR A 132 5.06 11.27 -6.94
N PRO A 133 6.15 11.44 -6.14
CA PRO A 133 5.99 11.55 -4.69
C PRO A 133 5.25 12.82 -4.29
N LEU A 134 5.48 13.94 -4.99
CA LEU A 134 4.81 15.20 -4.71
C LEU A 134 3.34 15.17 -5.12
N ASN A 135 3.02 14.57 -6.26
CA ASN A 135 1.65 14.39 -6.72
C ASN A 135 0.85 13.53 -5.73
N PHE A 136 1.45 12.45 -5.22
CA PHE A 136 0.86 11.62 -4.17
C PHE A 136 0.56 12.43 -2.90
N LEU A 137 1.52 13.25 -2.43
CA LEU A 137 1.32 14.09 -1.25
C LEU A 137 0.21 15.13 -1.48
N ARG A 138 0.21 15.81 -2.63
CA ARG A 138 -0.82 16.80 -2.98
C ARG A 138 -2.21 16.17 -3.03
N TYR A 139 -2.33 14.96 -3.58
CA TYR A 139 -3.59 14.23 -3.64
C TYR A 139 -4.11 13.85 -2.24
N ASN A 140 -3.24 13.29 -1.38
CA ASN A 140 -3.62 12.79 -0.05
C ASN A 140 -3.71 13.88 1.04
N LEU A 141 -3.25 15.09 0.77
CA LEU A 141 -3.41 16.24 1.67
C LEU A 141 -4.66 17.07 1.34
N SER A 142 -5.30 16.85 0.19
CA SER A 142 -6.51 17.55 -0.21
C SER A 142 -7.72 17.08 0.61
N SER A 143 -8.45 18.02 1.22
CA SER A 143 -9.67 17.71 1.99
C SER A 143 -10.78 17.12 1.13
N ASP A 144 -10.86 17.54 -0.13
CA ASP A 144 -11.95 17.18 -1.04
C ASP A 144 -11.82 15.72 -1.47
N ASN A 145 -10.59 15.26 -1.73
CA ASN A 145 -10.30 13.85 -2.02
C ASN A 145 -10.52 12.98 -0.77
N LEU A 146 -10.17 13.49 0.43
CA LEU A 146 -10.36 12.76 1.68
C LEU A 146 -11.84 12.57 2.05
N ALA A 147 -12.73 13.43 1.56
CA ALA A 147 -14.17 13.29 1.76
C ALA A 147 -14.73 12.08 0.99
N GLU A 148 -14.12 11.71 -0.14
CA GLU A 148 -14.51 10.54 -0.93
C GLU A 148 -13.96 9.22 -0.38
N HIS A 149 -12.75 9.22 0.21
CA HIS A 149 -12.05 8.00 0.67
C HIS A 149 -12.27 7.65 2.15
N GLY A 150 -13.10 8.42 2.85
CA GLY A 150 -13.40 8.19 4.27
C GLY A 150 -12.33 8.74 5.22
N VAL A 151 -12.76 9.11 6.43
CA VAL A 151 -11.89 9.65 7.48
C VAL A 151 -11.83 8.66 8.63
N HIS A 152 -10.62 8.22 8.96
CA HIS A 152 -10.40 7.31 10.08
C HIS A 152 -9.95 8.05 11.34
N PRO A 153 -10.27 7.52 12.54
CA PRO A 153 -9.76 8.07 13.77
C PRO A 153 -8.25 7.83 13.88
N ARG A 154 -7.51 8.83 14.41
CA ARG A 154 -6.03 8.79 14.43
C ARG A 154 -5.43 7.62 15.21
N TRP A 155 -6.20 6.99 16.09
CA TRP A 155 -5.77 5.85 16.90
C TRP A 155 -5.89 4.51 16.16
N LEU A 156 -6.55 4.45 14.99
CA LEU A 156 -6.83 3.22 14.26
C LEU A 156 -5.55 2.48 13.90
N HIS A 157 -4.54 3.18 13.40
CA HIS A 157 -3.22 2.60 13.09
C HIS A 157 -2.59 1.90 14.30
N LEU A 158 -2.62 2.53 15.47
CA LEU A 158 -1.97 2.02 16.67
C LEU A 158 -2.75 0.87 17.32
N ILE A 159 -4.07 0.99 17.44
CA ILE A 159 -4.90 0.08 18.26
C ILE A 159 -5.43 -1.09 17.44
N VAL A 160 -5.73 -0.91 16.17
CA VAL A 160 -6.36 -1.95 15.34
C VAL A 160 -5.38 -2.47 14.29
N ASN A 161 -4.83 -1.58 13.47
CA ASN A 161 -4.05 -2.01 12.31
C ASN A 161 -2.70 -2.61 12.72
N LEU A 162 -2.02 -2.05 13.72
CA LEU A 162 -0.73 -2.57 14.17
C LEU A 162 -0.85 -3.98 14.77
N PRO A 163 -1.76 -4.28 15.71
CA PRO A 163 -1.99 -5.66 16.17
C PRO A 163 -2.45 -6.60 15.06
N LEU A 164 -3.23 -6.12 14.08
CA LEU A 164 -3.67 -6.90 12.92
C LEU A 164 -2.49 -7.35 12.05
N ILE A 165 -1.55 -6.44 11.77
CA ILE A 165 -0.41 -6.68 10.89
C ILE A 165 0.67 -7.51 11.60
N VAL A 166 1.07 -7.09 12.81
CA VAL A 166 2.17 -7.71 13.55
C VAL A 166 1.73 -8.99 14.27
N GLY A 167 0.45 -9.12 14.61
CA GLY A 167 -0.08 -10.21 15.41
C GLY A 167 0.14 -10.01 16.91
N PRO A 168 -0.79 -10.49 17.77
CA PRO A 168 -0.75 -10.21 19.21
C PRO A 168 0.47 -10.79 19.92
N GLY A 169 0.95 -11.97 19.49
CA GLY A 169 2.17 -12.58 20.04
C GLY A 169 3.42 -11.73 19.80
N LEU A 170 3.70 -11.39 18.53
CA LEU A 170 4.89 -10.60 18.19
C LEU A 170 4.80 -9.18 18.75
N LEU A 171 3.60 -8.60 18.82
CA LEU A 171 3.37 -7.31 19.49
C LEU A 171 3.74 -7.38 20.98
N TYR A 172 3.32 -8.44 21.70
CA TYR A 172 3.67 -8.62 23.11
C TYR A 172 5.18 -8.70 23.35
N TYR A 173 5.88 -9.55 22.58
CA TYR A 173 7.34 -9.67 22.68
C TYR A 173 8.06 -8.38 22.22
N GLY A 174 7.54 -7.69 21.20
CA GLY A 174 8.05 -6.39 20.75
C GLY A 174 7.95 -5.32 21.85
N ILE A 175 6.81 -5.22 22.55
CA ILE A 175 6.64 -4.31 23.69
C ILE A 175 7.60 -4.70 24.83
N ARG A 176 7.75 -6.00 25.11
CA ARG A 176 8.69 -6.48 26.12
C ARG A 176 10.13 -6.10 25.77
N ALA A 177 10.57 -6.31 24.53
CA ALA A 177 11.90 -5.93 24.04
C ALA A 177 12.12 -4.40 24.12
N ALA A 178 11.14 -3.60 23.67
CA ALA A 178 11.20 -2.14 23.79
C ALA A 178 11.35 -1.67 25.25
N ARG A 179 10.59 -2.28 26.19
CA ARG A 179 10.70 -1.98 27.63
C ARG A 179 12.08 -2.31 28.17
N GLN A 180 12.72 -3.39 27.71
CA GLN A 180 14.07 -3.75 28.15
C GLN A 180 15.12 -2.74 27.65
N LEU A 181 14.98 -2.25 26.41
CA LEU A 181 15.87 -1.22 25.85
C LEU A 181 15.79 0.12 26.59
N TRP A 182 14.64 0.44 27.16
CA TRP A 182 14.43 1.66 27.96
C TRP A 182 14.79 1.51 29.44
N ARG A 183 15.06 0.30 29.93
CA ARG A 183 15.55 0.14 31.30
C ARG A 183 17.00 0.64 31.38
N PRO A 184 17.34 1.53 32.33
CA PRO A 184 18.72 1.89 32.56
C PRO A 184 19.50 0.63 32.96
N THR A 185 20.64 0.39 32.31
CA THR A 185 21.58 -0.63 32.75
C THR A 185 21.97 -0.32 34.20
N PRO A 186 21.79 -1.25 35.15
CA PRO A 186 22.21 -1.00 36.52
C PRO A 186 23.71 -0.72 36.51
N THR A 187 24.09 0.47 36.99
CA THR A 187 25.47 0.82 37.25
C THR A 187 26.03 -0.21 38.24
N PRO A 188 27.11 -0.94 37.91
CA PRO A 188 27.74 -1.83 38.87
C PRO A 188 28.32 -0.95 39.99
N LEU A 189 27.63 -0.91 41.13
CA LEU A 189 28.00 -0.05 42.27
C LEU A 189 29.32 -0.46 42.93
N LEU A 190 29.86 -1.65 42.61
CA LEU A 190 31.17 -2.12 43.03
C LEU A 190 31.76 -3.01 41.93
N SER A 191 32.26 -2.41 40.85
CA SER A 191 33.17 -3.13 39.95
C SER A 191 34.53 -3.20 40.65
N GLU A 192 34.85 -4.36 41.22
CA GLU A 192 36.21 -4.67 41.66
C GLU A 192 37.17 -4.38 40.52
N LYS A 193 38.20 -3.59 40.83
CA LYS A 193 39.31 -3.27 39.93
C LYS A 193 39.87 -4.55 39.33
N GLY A 194 39.60 -4.82 38.04
CA GLY A 194 40.41 -5.80 37.31
C GLY A 194 39.76 -6.44 36.09
N GLU A 195 38.45 -6.61 36.05
CA GLU A 195 37.81 -7.21 34.88
C GLU A 195 37.52 -6.14 33.83
N LYS A 196 38.12 -6.32 32.64
CA LYS A 196 37.68 -5.59 31.44
C LYS A 196 36.17 -5.84 31.32
N PRO A 197 35.33 -4.80 31.15
CA PRO A 197 33.93 -5.04 30.86
C PRO A 197 33.90 -5.97 29.64
N VAL A 198 33.27 -7.14 29.80
CA VAL A 198 32.90 -7.98 28.66
C VAL A 198 32.23 -7.03 27.67
N GLU A 199 32.80 -6.90 26.46
CA GLU A 199 32.22 -6.12 25.38
C GLU A 199 30.83 -6.70 25.06
N GLY A 200 29.83 -6.33 25.86
CA GLY A 200 28.44 -6.60 25.59
C GLY A 200 28.13 -5.88 24.30
N GLY A 201 27.89 -6.65 23.23
CA GLY A 201 27.61 -6.12 21.90
C GLY A 201 26.63 -4.95 21.98
N THR A 202 26.98 -3.84 21.32
CA THR A 202 26.16 -2.63 21.28
C THR A 202 24.75 -2.98 20.82
N VAL A 203 23.75 -2.79 21.69
CA VAL A 203 22.37 -3.14 21.34
C VAL A 203 21.89 -2.24 20.19
N PHE A 204 21.41 -2.84 19.11
CA PHE A 204 21.03 -2.13 17.88
C PHE A 204 19.62 -1.55 18.01
N ARG A 205 19.53 -0.29 18.45
CA ARG A 205 18.27 0.41 18.76
C ARG A 205 17.47 0.89 17.55
N ALA A 206 18.07 0.91 16.36
CA ALA A 206 17.44 1.45 15.15
C ALA A 206 16.03 0.87 14.84
N PRO A 207 15.75 -0.45 14.99
CA PRO A 207 14.43 -1.00 14.73
C PRO A 207 13.33 -0.38 15.60
N LEU A 208 13.64 -0.03 16.86
CA LEU A 208 12.69 0.64 17.75
C LEU A 208 12.37 2.05 17.24
N TYR A 209 13.38 2.81 16.79
CA TYR A 209 13.15 4.15 16.24
C TYR A 209 12.36 4.11 14.93
N VAL A 210 12.60 3.10 14.07
CA VAL A 210 11.78 2.86 12.87
C VAL A 210 10.32 2.62 13.24
N ILE A 211 10.04 1.76 14.21
CA ILE A 211 8.67 1.47 14.68
C ILE A 211 7.99 2.75 15.18
N VAL A 212 8.65 3.49 16.08
CA VAL A 212 8.08 4.71 16.67
C VAL A 212 7.86 5.78 15.61
N SER A 213 8.85 6.02 14.74
CA SER A 213 8.77 7.00 13.65
C SER A 213 7.62 6.70 12.71
N ALA A 214 7.55 5.46 12.20
CA ALA A 214 6.54 5.09 11.23
C ALA A 214 5.13 5.10 11.79
N VAL A 215 4.90 4.53 12.98
CA VAL A 215 3.56 4.57 13.61
C VAL A 215 3.14 6.02 13.87
N THR A 216 4.04 6.88 14.35
CA THR A 216 3.71 8.29 14.65
C THR A 216 3.39 9.08 13.39
N ILE A 217 4.24 9.01 12.36
CA ILE A 217 4.09 9.78 11.13
C ILE A 217 2.88 9.28 10.34
N LEU A 218 2.70 7.96 10.21
CA LEU A 218 1.58 7.39 9.44
C LEU A 218 0.23 7.60 10.15
N SER A 219 0.20 7.57 11.49
CA SER A 219 -1.03 7.88 12.24
C SER A 219 -1.43 9.36 12.19
N ALA A 220 -0.55 10.25 11.72
CA ALA A 220 -0.87 11.67 11.54
C ALA A 220 -1.76 11.90 10.31
N PHE A 221 -1.69 11.02 9.30
CA PHE A 221 -2.57 11.06 8.14
C PHE A 221 -3.98 10.59 8.50
N ARG A 222 -4.99 11.18 7.86
CA ARG A 222 -6.41 10.82 8.10
C ARG A 222 -6.82 9.51 7.44
N HIS A 223 -6.19 9.19 6.30
CA HIS A 223 -6.40 7.92 5.62
C HIS A 223 -5.52 6.85 6.25
N GLN A 224 -6.12 5.87 6.91
CA GLN A 224 -5.42 4.90 7.75
C GLN A 224 -5.73 3.46 7.35
N GLU A 225 -5.10 3.02 6.26
CA GLU A 225 -5.18 1.62 5.86
C GLU A 225 -4.12 0.76 6.56
N PRO A 226 -4.43 -0.51 6.89
CA PRO A 226 -3.47 -1.42 7.50
C PRO A 226 -2.22 -1.68 6.64
N ARG A 227 -2.37 -1.62 5.31
CA ARG A 227 -1.28 -1.92 4.37
C ARG A 227 -0.06 -1.01 4.53
N PHE A 228 -0.25 0.23 4.99
CA PHE A 228 0.86 1.15 5.23
C PHE A 228 1.77 0.71 6.39
N LEU A 229 1.31 -0.16 7.28
CA LEU A 229 2.10 -0.67 8.41
C LEU A 229 2.80 -2.00 8.10
N VAL A 230 2.55 -2.63 6.94
CA VAL A 230 3.12 -3.93 6.55
C VAL A 230 4.65 -3.98 6.67
N PRO A 231 5.42 -2.93 6.30
CA PRO A 231 6.88 -2.92 6.47
C PRO A 231 7.35 -3.01 7.93
N LEU A 232 6.52 -2.68 8.92
CA LEU A 232 6.87 -2.75 10.34
C LEU A 232 7.12 -4.17 10.85
N LEU A 233 6.66 -5.18 10.13
CA LEU A 233 6.95 -6.56 10.50
C LEU A 233 8.45 -6.81 10.69
N VAL A 234 9.26 -6.30 9.76
CA VAL A 234 10.71 -6.49 9.76
C VAL A 234 11.38 -5.90 11.00
N PRO A 235 11.20 -4.60 11.34
CA PRO A 235 11.79 -4.06 12.55
C PRO A 235 11.23 -4.70 13.83
N PHE A 236 9.99 -5.19 13.87
CA PHE A 236 9.48 -5.95 15.01
C PHE A 236 10.22 -7.29 15.19
N ILE A 237 10.42 -8.04 14.12
CA ILE A 237 11.20 -9.29 14.15
C ILE A 237 12.65 -8.98 14.55
N ALA A 238 13.27 -7.97 13.95
CA ALA A 238 14.63 -7.57 14.26
C ALA A 238 14.78 -7.09 15.72
N LEU A 239 13.77 -6.43 16.29
CA LEU A 239 13.75 -6.00 17.67
C LEU A 239 13.68 -7.20 18.64
N VAL A 240 12.83 -8.19 18.35
CA VAL A 240 12.67 -9.39 19.19
C VAL A 240 13.86 -10.35 19.04
N ALA A 241 14.44 -10.46 17.85
CA ALA A 241 15.56 -11.35 17.56
C ALA A 241 16.89 -10.90 18.20
N GLN A 242 17.02 -9.62 18.55
CA GLN A 242 18.20 -9.10 19.25
C GLN A 242 18.28 -9.52 20.71
N ASP A 243 17.15 -9.87 21.32
CA ASP A 243 17.08 -10.34 22.69
C ASP A 243 17.05 -11.88 22.71
N SER A 244 17.48 -12.45 23.82
CA SER A 244 17.27 -13.86 24.20
C SER A 244 15.80 -14.30 24.14
N GLN A 245 14.86 -13.35 23.97
CA GLN A 245 13.43 -13.59 23.83
C GLN A 245 13.05 -14.56 22.70
N LEU A 246 13.82 -14.63 21.61
CA LEU A 246 13.55 -15.59 20.54
C LEU A 246 13.63 -17.05 21.04
N GLN A 247 14.52 -17.31 22.00
CA GLN A 247 14.65 -18.62 22.68
C GLN A 247 13.52 -18.87 23.68
N CYS A 248 12.81 -17.82 24.11
CA CYS A 248 11.67 -17.88 25.03
C CYS A 248 10.32 -17.85 24.32
N LEU A 249 10.27 -18.03 22.99
CA LEU A 249 9.01 -18.16 22.26
C LEU A 249 8.32 -19.47 22.66
N GLY A 250 7.34 -19.36 23.56
CA GLY A 250 6.60 -20.50 24.07
C GLY A 250 5.49 -20.97 23.13
N ARG A 251 4.82 -22.07 23.51
CA ARG A 251 3.67 -22.63 22.78
C ARG A 251 2.57 -21.60 22.51
N LEU A 252 2.30 -20.71 23.46
CA LEU A 252 1.26 -19.69 23.32
C LEU A 252 1.53 -18.71 22.17
N PHE A 253 2.80 -18.36 21.90
CA PHE A 253 3.18 -17.52 20.77
C PHE A 253 2.79 -18.19 19.45
N TRP A 254 3.23 -19.43 19.24
CA TRP A 254 2.99 -20.15 17.99
C TRP A 254 1.51 -20.47 17.78
N VAL A 255 0.79 -20.86 18.84
CA VAL A 255 -0.67 -21.08 18.76
C VAL A 255 -1.38 -19.77 18.39
N SER A 256 -1.06 -18.68 19.08
CA SER A 256 -1.64 -17.36 18.78
C SER A 256 -1.33 -16.93 17.34
N TRP A 257 -0.09 -17.14 16.89
CA TRP A 257 0.36 -16.81 15.54
C TRP A 257 -0.39 -17.59 14.45
N ILE A 258 -0.53 -18.91 14.62
CA ILE A 258 -1.24 -19.77 13.69
C ILE A 258 -2.71 -19.38 13.64
N ILE A 259 -3.37 -19.23 14.80
CA ILE A 259 -4.78 -18.84 14.87
C ILE A 259 -4.99 -17.48 14.20
N SER A 260 -4.18 -16.47 14.53
CA SER A 260 -4.33 -15.13 13.94
C SER A 260 -4.10 -15.14 12.43
N ASN A 261 -3.09 -15.88 11.93
CA ASN A 261 -2.84 -15.94 10.49
C ASN A 261 -3.91 -16.72 9.75
N MET A 262 -4.43 -17.81 10.34
CA MET A 262 -5.52 -18.59 9.76
C MET A 262 -6.80 -17.75 9.68
N ALA A 263 -7.14 -17.02 10.76
CA ALA A 263 -8.27 -16.10 10.76
C ALA A 263 -8.13 -15.02 9.67
N LEU A 264 -6.95 -14.38 9.56
CA LEU A 264 -6.70 -13.37 8.53
C LEU A 264 -6.70 -13.95 7.11
N ALA A 265 -6.22 -15.18 6.93
CA ALA A 265 -6.24 -15.86 5.64
C ALA A 265 -7.69 -16.16 5.21
N ILE A 266 -8.54 -16.61 6.13
CA ILE A 266 -9.96 -16.83 5.87
C ILE A 266 -10.65 -15.50 5.52
N VAL A 267 -10.51 -14.48 6.37
CA VAL A 267 -11.22 -13.20 6.18
C VAL A 267 -10.73 -12.47 4.94
N PHE A 268 -9.43 -12.18 4.83
CA PHE A 268 -8.90 -11.33 3.74
C PHE A 268 -8.50 -12.12 2.48
N GLY A 269 -8.15 -13.40 2.63
CA GLY A 269 -7.71 -14.23 1.52
C GLY A 269 -8.85 -14.98 0.83
N PHE A 270 -9.95 -15.28 1.54
CA PHE A 270 -11.07 -16.03 1.01
C PHE A 270 -12.36 -15.22 1.02
N LEU A 271 -12.86 -14.82 2.19
CA LEU A 271 -14.18 -14.17 2.29
C LEU A 271 -14.23 -12.81 1.61
N HIS A 272 -13.28 -11.91 1.87
CA HIS A 272 -13.33 -10.53 1.37
C HIS A 272 -13.03 -10.42 -0.13
N GLN A 273 -12.18 -11.28 -0.69
CA GLN A 273 -11.70 -11.16 -2.07
C GLN A 273 -12.13 -12.32 -2.98
N GLY A 274 -12.88 -13.30 -2.46
CA GLY A 274 -13.23 -14.53 -3.16
C GLY A 274 -14.02 -14.26 -4.45
N GLY A 275 -15.01 -13.37 -4.41
CA GLY A 275 -15.85 -13.05 -5.56
C GLY A 275 -15.26 -12.07 -6.58
N VAL A 276 -14.18 -11.35 -6.26
CA VAL A 276 -13.64 -10.29 -7.15
C VAL A 276 -12.98 -10.85 -8.40
N VAL A 277 -12.21 -11.95 -8.28
CA VAL A 277 -11.52 -12.55 -9.44
C VAL A 277 -12.50 -13.32 -10.33
N PRO A 278 -13.40 -14.17 -9.79
CA PRO A 278 -14.48 -14.77 -10.58
C PRO A 278 -15.33 -13.73 -11.31
N SER A 279 -15.77 -12.66 -10.63
CA SER A 279 -16.59 -11.61 -11.28
C SER A 279 -15.86 -10.90 -12.42
N LEU A 280 -14.53 -10.77 -12.34
CA LEU A 280 -13.71 -10.22 -13.43
C LEU A 280 -13.67 -11.15 -14.65
N ILE A 281 -13.64 -12.47 -14.43
CA ILE A 281 -13.60 -13.47 -15.49
C ILE A 281 -14.97 -13.55 -16.16
N ASP A 282 -16.05 -13.65 -15.39
CA ASP A 282 -17.42 -13.64 -15.93
C ASP A 282 -17.69 -12.37 -16.74
N LEU A 283 -17.33 -11.21 -16.20
CA LEU A 283 -17.46 -9.94 -16.91
C LEU A 283 -16.60 -9.89 -18.19
N HIS A 284 -15.39 -10.47 -18.18
CA HIS A 284 -14.56 -10.55 -19.38
C HIS A 284 -15.25 -11.37 -20.49
N ASP A 285 -15.75 -12.55 -20.15
CA ASP A 285 -16.39 -13.46 -21.10
C ASP A 285 -17.66 -12.83 -21.69
N ARG A 286 -18.49 -12.18 -20.86
CA ARG A 286 -19.70 -11.45 -21.32
C ARG A 286 -19.39 -10.32 -22.27
N LEU A 287 -18.41 -9.47 -21.92
CA LEU A 287 -18.02 -8.36 -22.78
C LEU A 287 -17.44 -8.87 -24.11
N HIS A 288 -16.71 -9.97 -24.08
CA HIS A 288 -16.21 -10.61 -25.29
C HIS A 288 -17.35 -11.16 -26.17
N ASP A 289 -18.34 -11.80 -25.59
CA ASP A 289 -19.51 -12.32 -26.31
C ASP A 289 -20.36 -11.19 -26.90
N LEU A 290 -20.56 -10.09 -26.17
CA LEU A 290 -21.22 -8.89 -26.69
C LEU A 290 -20.48 -8.33 -27.89
N ASN A 291 -19.15 -8.30 -27.82
CA ASN A 291 -18.32 -7.84 -28.93
C ASN A 291 -18.42 -8.74 -30.16
N ALA A 292 -18.43 -10.06 -29.95
CA ALA A 292 -18.49 -11.04 -31.03
C ALA A 292 -19.85 -11.02 -31.76
N ASN A 293 -20.92 -10.68 -31.05
CA ASN A 293 -22.27 -10.58 -31.59
C ASN A 293 -22.63 -9.17 -32.10
N ALA A 294 -21.78 -8.17 -31.84
CA ALA A 294 -21.98 -6.81 -32.32
C ALA A 294 -21.86 -6.74 -33.85
N PRO A 295 -22.76 -5.98 -34.53
CA PRO A 295 -22.60 -5.70 -35.95
C PRO A 295 -21.26 -5.01 -36.24
N PRO A 296 -20.58 -5.32 -37.35
CA PRO A 296 -19.27 -4.74 -37.69
C PRO A 296 -19.30 -3.21 -37.89
N GLU A 297 -20.47 -2.58 -37.98
CA GLU A 297 -20.66 -1.12 -38.12
C GLU A 297 -21.25 -0.46 -36.87
N PHE A 298 -21.28 -1.15 -35.71
CA PHE A 298 -21.85 -0.59 -34.49
C PHE A 298 -20.95 0.52 -33.92
N ASN A 299 -21.43 1.77 -33.97
CA ASN A 299 -20.70 2.97 -33.58
C ASN A 299 -21.10 3.53 -32.20
N SER A 300 -21.90 2.80 -31.42
CA SER A 300 -22.36 3.21 -30.08
C SER A 300 -21.65 2.43 -28.97
N THR A 301 -21.91 2.81 -27.71
CA THR A 301 -21.41 2.09 -26.54
C THR A 301 -22.06 0.71 -26.43
N LEU A 302 -21.25 -0.35 -26.47
CA LEU A 302 -21.71 -1.73 -26.31
C LEU A 302 -22.10 -2.01 -24.86
N ALA A 303 -21.21 -1.72 -23.91
CA ALA A 303 -21.51 -1.95 -22.51
C ALA A 303 -21.08 -0.81 -21.59
N SER A 304 -21.91 -0.53 -20.59
CA SER A 304 -21.60 0.34 -19.46
C SER A 304 -21.51 -0.52 -18.21
N VAL A 305 -20.31 -0.61 -17.60
CA VAL A 305 -20.05 -1.40 -16.41
C VAL A 305 -19.83 -0.47 -15.23
N VAL A 306 -20.66 -0.61 -14.20
CA VAL A 306 -20.66 0.24 -13.01
C VAL A 306 -20.34 -0.62 -11.79
N TYR A 307 -19.28 -0.28 -11.05
CA TYR A 307 -19.01 -0.86 -9.74
C TYR A 307 -19.64 0.00 -8.67
N TRP A 308 -20.58 -0.55 -7.88
CA TRP A 308 -21.32 0.18 -6.86
C TRP A 308 -21.25 -0.53 -5.51
N LYS A 309 -20.96 0.22 -4.44
CA LYS A 309 -20.73 -0.31 -3.08
C LYS A 309 -19.65 -1.40 -2.96
N THR A 310 -18.85 -1.59 -3.98
CA THR A 310 -17.67 -2.45 -3.98
C THR A 310 -16.54 -1.77 -4.74
N TYR A 311 -15.30 -2.10 -4.36
CA TYR A 311 -14.13 -1.49 -4.97
C TYR A 311 -13.93 -1.99 -6.40
N MET A 312 -13.73 -1.05 -7.33
CA MET A 312 -13.49 -1.37 -8.73
C MET A 312 -12.07 -1.98 -8.93
N PRO A 313 -11.96 -3.20 -9.48
CA PRO A 313 -10.66 -3.82 -9.76
C PRO A 313 -9.90 -3.09 -10.87
N PRO A 314 -8.55 -3.22 -10.92
CA PRO A 314 -7.74 -2.61 -11.98
C PRO A 314 -8.17 -3.08 -13.37
N TRP A 315 -8.51 -2.13 -14.24
CA TRP A 315 -9.12 -2.42 -15.54
C TRP A 315 -8.29 -3.30 -16.46
N HIS A 316 -6.96 -3.39 -16.27
CA HIS A 316 -6.12 -4.19 -17.18
C HIS A 316 -6.37 -5.68 -16.99
N LEU A 317 -6.98 -6.07 -15.87
CA LEU A 317 -7.35 -7.45 -15.58
C LEU A 317 -8.58 -7.89 -16.38
N LEU A 318 -9.42 -6.96 -16.83
CA LEU A 318 -10.56 -7.27 -17.72
C LEU A 318 -10.12 -7.65 -19.14
N ALA A 319 -8.82 -7.53 -19.48
CA ALA A 319 -8.22 -7.99 -20.74
C ALA A 319 -8.99 -7.64 -22.04
N ILE A 320 -9.76 -6.55 -22.04
CA ILE A 320 -10.50 -6.08 -23.21
C ILE A 320 -9.45 -5.61 -24.25
N GLN A 321 -9.44 -6.27 -25.41
CA GLN A 321 -8.52 -5.94 -26.50
C GLN A 321 -9.07 -4.80 -27.36
N ALA A 322 -8.17 -3.89 -27.73
CA ALA A 322 -8.43 -2.91 -28.77
C ALA A 322 -8.42 -3.57 -30.15
N GLU A 323 -9.39 -3.19 -30.98
CA GLU A 323 -9.41 -3.55 -32.39
C GLU A 323 -8.06 -3.20 -33.06
N GLY A 324 -7.35 -4.23 -33.52
CA GLY A 324 -6.46 -4.14 -34.67
C GLY A 324 -5.01 -3.69 -34.46
N LYS A 325 -4.49 -3.43 -33.25
CA LYS A 325 -3.03 -3.20 -33.07
C LYS A 325 -2.47 -3.77 -31.76
N PRO A 326 -1.33 -4.49 -31.78
CA PRO A 326 -0.62 -4.85 -30.56
C PRO A 326 -0.05 -3.58 -29.93
N ALA A 327 -0.60 -3.15 -28.79
CA ALA A 327 0.03 -2.11 -27.99
C ALA A 327 1.36 -2.66 -27.41
N PRO A 328 2.48 -1.94 -27.52
CA PRO A 328 3.69 -2.32 -26.80
C PRO A 328 3.38 -2.32 -25.30
N CYS A 329 3.93 -3.29 -24.56
CA CYS A 329 3.63 -3.53 -23.14
C CYS A 329 3.74 -2.30 -22.22
N LEU A 330 4.46 -1.25 -22.64
CA LEU A 330 4.54 0.04 -21.94
C LEU A 330 3.23 0.86 -21.99
N ALA A 331 2.47 0.77 -23.08
CA ALA A 331 1.18 1.46 -23.25
C ALA A 331 0.04 0.77 -22.48
N CYS A 332 0.17 -0.51 -22.14
CA CYS A 332 -0.83 -1.25 -21.36
C CYS A 332 -0.87 -0.85 -19.87
N CYS A 333 0.22 -0.26 -19.36
CA CYS A 333 0.40 0.05 -17.93
C CYS A 333 0.26 1.54 -17.60
N ALA A 334 0.37 2.44 -18.58
CA ALA A 334 0.33 3.89 -18.37
C ALA A 334 -1.11 4.40 -18.26
N ASN A 335 -1.48 4.93 -17.09
CA ASN A 335 -2.81 5.49 -16.79
C ASN A 335 -3.16 6.81 -17.52
N THR A 336 -2.39 7.18 -18.54
CA THR A 336 -2.38 8.56 -19.08
C THR A 336 -2.42 8.66 -20.59
N ASN A 337 -2.25 7.54 -21.30
CA ASN A 337 -2.92 7.40 -22.58
C ASN A 337 -4.22 6.66 -22.26
N PRO A 338 -5.40 7.30 -22.37
CA PRO A 338 -6.65 6.56 -22.26
C PRO A 338 -6.56 5.39 -23.24
N ARG A 339 -6.86 4.18 -22.74
CA ARG A 339 -6.83 2.98 -23.58
C ARG A 339 -7.64 3.25 -24.84
N PRO A 340 -7.21 2.76 -26.01
CA PRO A 340 -7.93 2.95 -27.28
C PRO A 340 -9.43 2.63 -27.18
N ASP A 341 -9.83 1.73 -26.27
CA ASP A 341 -11.21 1.27 -26.06
C ASP A 341 -12.08 2.19 -25.18
N VAL A 342 -11.44 2.99 -24.32
CA VAL A 342 -12.11 4.06 -23.56
C VAL A 342 -12.20 5.31 -24.43
N THR A 343 -11.25 5.53 -25.34
CA THR A 343 -11.33 6.60 -26.35
C THR A 343 -12.27 6.31 -27.51
N SER A 344 -12.57 5.04 -27.81
CA SER A 344 -13.56 4.67 -28.83
C SER A 344 -15.00 4.76 -28.31
N GLY A 345 -15.20 4.86 -26.98
CA GLY A 345 -16.52 4.91 -26.35
C GLY A 345 -17.28 3.58 -26.38
N ARG A 346 -16.64 2.49 -26.80
CA ARG A 346 -17.27 1.17 -26.97
C ARG A 346 -17.60 0.50 -25.63
N TYR A 347 -16.75 0.71 -24.61
CA TYR A 347 -17.03 0.30 -23.23
C TYR A 347 -16.86 1.47 -22.28
N VAL A 348 -17.82 1.66 -21.37
CA VAL A 348 -17.74 2.67 -20.32
C VAL A 348 -17.63 1.96 -18.98
N LEU A 349 -16.52 2.18 -18.26
CA LEU A 349 -16.27 1.62 -16.94
C LEU A 349 -16.33 2.75 -15.91
N THR A 350 -17.15 2.60 -14.87
CA THR A 350 -17.35 3.64 -13.85
C THR A 350 -17.19 3.08 -12.44
N ASP A 351 -16.38 3.77 -11.63
CA ASP A 351 -16.27 3.52 -10.19
C ASP A 351 -17.25 4.42 -9.43
N LEU A 352 -18.24 3.80 -8.79
CA LEU A 352 -19.22 4.46 -7.93
C LEU A 352 -19.27 3.82 -6.54
N ALA A 353 -18.16 3.22 -6.07
CA ALA A 353 -18.11 2.53 -4.77
C ALA A 353 -18.66 3.39 -3.61
N GLY A 354 -18.27 4.67 -3.57
CA GLY A 354 -18.71 5.64 -2.56
C GLY A 354 -20.01 6.39 -2.86
N ALA A 355 -20.62 6.19 -4.03
CA ALA A 355 -21.78 6.98 -4.46
C ALA A 355 -23.09 6.59 -3.75
N SER A 356 -24.01 7.54 -3.65
CA SER A 356 -25.40 7.27 -3.27
C SER A 356 -26.12 6.52 -4.40
N SER A 357 -27.23 5.85 -4.06
CA SER A 357 -28.09 5.20 -5.05
C SER A 357 -28.62 6.19 -6.09
N GLU A 358 -28.98 7.41 -5.69
CA GLU A 358 -29.45 8.45 -6.62
C GLU A 358 -28.39 8.86 -7.66
N THR A 359 -27.13 9.06 -7.22
CA THR A 359 -26.04 9.41 -8.13
C THR A 359 -25.76 8.27 -9.11
N MET A 360 -25.78 7.03 -8.62
CA MET A 360 -25.60 5.84 -9.46
C MET A 360 -26.71 5.71 -10.50
N LEU A 361 -27.97 5.87 -10.11
CA LEU A 361 -29.12 5.81 -11.03
C LEU A 361 -29.07 6.91 -12.09
N LYS A 362 -28.74 8.16 -11.69
CA LYS A 362 -28.55 9.28 -12.62
C LYS A 362 -27.43 9.01 -13.63
N HIS A 363 -26.34 8.37 -13.17
CA HIS A 363 -25.22 8.01 -14.04
C HIS A 363 -25.60 6.94 -15.06
N ILE A 364 -26.35 5.90 -14.64
CA ILE A 364 -26.85 4.86 -15.53
C ILE A 364 -27.74 5.46 -16.62
N VAL A 365 -28.72 6.28 -16.24
CA VAL A 365 -29.63 6.93 -17.21
C VAL A 365 -28.89 7.89 -18.15
N GLY A 366 -27.85 8.56 -17.65
CA GLY A 366 -27.02 9.49 -18.42
C GLY A 366 -26.00 8.81 -19.35
N THR A 367 -25.78 7.50 -19.23
CA THR A 367 -24.75 6.76 -19.96
C THR A 367 -25.37 5.63 -20.79
N PRO A 368 -26.03 5.95 -21.92
CA PRO A 368 -26.70 4.94 -22.74
C PRO A 368 -25.71 3.95 -23.34
N ALA A 369 -26.00 2.66 -23.17
CA ALA A 369 -25.25 1.54 -23.74
C ALA A 369 -26.22 0.45 -24.19
N GLN A 370 -25.79 -0.44 -25.08
CA GLN A 370 -26.58 -1.62 -25.47
C GLN A 370 -26.86 -2.52 -24.25
N GLU A 371 -25.87 -2.68 -23.37
CA GLU A 371 -26.02 -3.39 -22.10
C GLU A 371 -25.45 -2.57 -20.94
N THR A 372 -26.18 -2.49 -19.83
CA THR A 372 -25.69 -1.85 -18.60
C THR A 372 -25.56 -2.90 -17.52
N LEU A 373 -24.33 -3.09 -17.04
CA LEU A 373 -23.96 -4.05 -16.01
C LEU A 373 -23.60 -3.31 -14.73
N VAL A 374 -24.18 -3.70 -13.61
CA VAL A 374 -23.87 -3.20 -12.27
C VAL A 374 -23.28 -4.33 -11.45
N VAL A 375 -22.05 -4.14 -10.99
CA VAL A 375 -21.37 -5.07 -10.09
C VAL A 375 -21.49 -4.51 -8.67
N ALA A 376 -22.24 -5.19 -7.81
CA ALA A 376 -22.52 -4.73 -6.46
C ALA A 376 -22.80 -5.91 -5.51
N PRO A 377 -22.47 -5.79 -4.20
CA PRO A 377 -22.90 -6.79 -3.23
C PRO A 377 -24.43 -6.94 -3.22
N LEU A 378 -24.98 -8.15 -3.04
CA LEU A 378 -26.44 -8.35 -3.08
C LEU A 378 -27.18 -7.51 -2.03
N TYR A 379 -26.56 -7.22 -0.88
CA TYR A 379 -27.18 -6.35 0.13
C TYR A 379 -27.47 -4.93 -0.41
N ALA A 380 -26.72 -4.45 -1.41
CA ALA A 380 -26.83 -3.09 -1.93
C ALA A 380 -28.14 -2.89 -2.71
N GLU A 381 -28.67 -3.94 -3.33
CA GLU A 381 -29.96 -3.94 -4.03
C GLU A 381 -31.11 -3.57 -3.08
N TYR A 382 -31.06 -4.06 -1.84
CA TYR A 382 -32.03 -3.71 -0.80
C TYR A 382 -31.99 -2.24 -0.36
N GLY A 383 -30.93 -1.51 -0.72
CA GLY A 383 -30.83 -0.07 -0.54
C GLY A 383 -31.55 0.75 -1.61
N LEU A 384 -32.00 0.12 -2.71
CA LEU A 384 -32.71 0.81 -3.79
C LEU A 384 -34.19 1.08 -3.43
N PRO A 385 -34.80 2.16 -3.94
CA PRO A 385 -36.24 2.37 -3.86
C PRO A 385 -37.02 1.21 -4.49
N GLN A 386 -38.16 0.82 -3.91
CA GLN A 386 -38.89 -0.40 -4.30
C GLN A 386 -39.27 -0.45 -5.79
N GLY A 387 -39.71 0.66 -6.39
CA GLY A 387 -40.06 0.71 -7.82
C GLY A 387 -38.86 0.57 -8.77
N LYS A 388 -37.66 0.97 -8.32
CA LYS A 388 -36.44 0.91 -9.13
C LYS A 388 -35.72 -0.45 -9.04
N ARG A 389 -36.04 -1.28 -8.04
CA ARG A 389 -35.45 -2.63 -7.89
C ARG A 389 -35.86 -3.55 -9.04
N ASP A 390 -37.12 -3.46 -9.47
CA ASP A 390 -37.66 -4.31 -10.52
C ASP A 390 -36.96 -4.09 -11.89
N CYS A 391 -36.22 -2.98 -12.03
CA CYS A 391 -35.41 -2.70 -13.22
C CYS A 391 -34.02 -3.36 -13.19
N PHE A 392 -33.63 -4.01 -12.09
CA PHE A 392 -32.36 -4.73 -11.94
C PHE A 392 -32.62 -6.23 -11.99
N GLU A 393 -31.97 -6.91 -12.92
CA GLU A 393 -32.04 -8.37 -13.03
C GLU A 393 -30.69 -8.97 -12.64
N LEU A 394 -30.70 -9.86 -11.65
CA LEU A 394 -29.49 -10.57 -11.24
C LEU A 394 -29.12 -11.61 -12.30
N VAL A 395 -27.97 -11.41 -12.93
CA VAL A 395 -27.48 -12.27 -14.02
C VAL A 395 -26.55 -13.35 -13.49
N ASP A 396 -25.63 -12.96 -12.61
CA ASP A 396 -24.71 -13.89 -11.97
C ASP A 396 -24.36 -13.44 -10.55
N SER A 397 -23.86 -14.36 -9.74
CA SER A 397 -23.53 -14.09 -8.34
C SER A 397 -22.33 -14.92 -7.88
N GLU A 398 -21.38 -14.24 -7.25
CA GLU A 398 -20.10 -14.81 -6.85
C GLU A 398 -19.96 -14.85 -5.32
N PHE A 399 -19.82 -16.06 -4.79
CA PHE A 399 -19.64 -16.32 -3.35
C PHE A 399 -18.30 -17.00 -3.08
N PRO A 400 -17.54 -16.59 -2.03
CA PRO A 400 -17.85 -15.53 -1.08
C PRO A 400 -17.21 -14.17 -1.44
N HIS A 401 -17.90 -13.09 -1.13
CA HIS A 401 -17.42 -11.71 -1.15
C HIS A 401 -18.00 -10.91 0.02
N LEU A 402 -17.22 -10.78 1.09
CA LEU A 402 -17.57 -10.01 2.28
C LEU A 402 -17.08 -8.57 2.13
N ASP A 403 -18.00 -7.63 1.98
CA ASP A 403 -17.69 -6.21 2.14
C ASP A 403 -17.48 -5.88 3.62
N LEU A 404 -16.35 -5.23 3.93
CA LEU A 404 -15.99 -4.85 5.31
C LEU A 404 -16.47 -3.44 5.67
N ASP A 405 -16.86 -2.63 4.68
CA ASP A 405 -17.30 -1.25 4.91
C ASP A 405 -18.79 -1.18 5.31
N HIS A 406 -19.60 -2.13 4.83
CA HIS A 406 -21.06 -2.21 5.07
C HIS A 406 -21.46 -3.53 5.75
N LEU A 407 -20.70 -3.94 6.78
CA LEU A 407 -20.96 -5.15 7.55
C LEU A 407 -22.38 -5.23 8.14
N PRO A 408 -22.95 -4.17 8.74
CA PRO A 408 -24.31 -4.21 9.28
C PRO A 408 -25.36 -4.54 8.21
N GLU A 409 -25.23 -3.94 7.03
CA GLU A 409 -26.13 -4.13 5.89
C GLU A 409 -26.01 -5.55 5.33
N ALA A 410 -24.78 -6.04 5.17
CA ALA A 410 -24.52 -7.43 4.80
C ALA A 410 -25.13 -8.42 5.81
N MET A 411 -24.90 -8.22 7.11
CA MET A 411 -25.42 -9.09 8.16
C MET A 411 -26.96 -9.09 8.22
N ALA A 412 -27.61 -7.98 7.88
CA ALA A 412 -29.07 -7.89 7.86
C ALA A 412 -29.72 -8.80 6.81
N GLN A 413 -29.02 -9.10 5.71
CA GLN A 413 -29.48 -10.02 4.66
C GLN A 413 -29.13 -11.49 4.92
N GLY A 414 -28.43 -11.78 6.02
CA GLY A 414 -27.94 -13.12 6.33
C GLY A 414 -26.60 -13.43 5.66
N TRP A 415 -25.99 -14.53 6.09
CA TRP A 415 -24.59 -14.82 5.76
C TRP A 415 -24.34 -15.13 4.28
N TYR A 416 -25.30 -15.74 3.57
CA TYR A 416 -25.10 -16.09 2.15
C TYR A 416 -25.21 -14.84 1.28
N ASP A 417 -26.39 -14.19 1.26
CA ASP A 417 -26.62 -13.00 0.44
C ASP A 417 -25.72 -11.82 0.85
N GLY A 418 -25.50 -11.63 2.16
CA GLY A 418 -24.60 -10.60 2.67
C GLY A 418 -23.12 -10.79 2.28
N MET A 419 -22.72 -11.99 1.90
CA MET A 419 -21.36 -12.32 1.44
C MET A 419 -21.34 -12.71 -0.03
N THR A 420 -22.25 -12.20 -0.86
CA THR A 420 -22.30 -12.51 -2.29
C THR A 420 -22.17 -11.24 -3.10
N LEU A 421 -21.30 -11.28 -4.11
CA LEU A 421 -21.14 -10.21 -5.10
C LEU A 421 -22.03 -10.51 -6.30
N GLY A 422 -22.99 -9.65 -6.58
CA GLY A 422 -23.90 -9.78 -7.73
C GLY A 422 -23.41 -9.02 -8.96
N ILE A 423 -23.76 -9.55 -10.12
CA ILE A 423 -23.66 -8.89 -11.42
C ILE A 423 -25.10 -8.75 -11.94
N PHE A 424 -25.54 -7.50 -12.09
CA PHE A 424 -26.90 -7.15 -12.46
C PHE A 424 -26.92 -6.54 -13.86
N THR A 425 -27.88 -6.92 -14.69
CA THR A 425 -28.28 -6.15 -15.86
C THR A 425 -29.34 -5.13 -15.46
N VAL A 426 -29.31 -3.97 -16.09
CA VAL A 426 -30.23 -2.87 -15.78
C VAL A 426 -31.04 -2.49 -17.00
N ASP A 427 -32.37 -2.55 -16.87
CA ASP A 427 -33.29 -2.01 -17.86
C ASP A 427 -33.38 -0.48 -17.69
N THR A 428 -32.63 0.23 -18.53
CA THR A 428 -32.59 1.69 -18.55
C THR A 428 -33.94 2.31 -18.96
N THR A 429 -34.78 1.59 -19.69
CA THR A 429 -36.11 2.07 -20.10
C THR A 429 -37.09 2.03 -18.92
N CYS A 430 -37.04 0.96 -18.12
CA CYS A 430 -37.74 0.85 -16.85
C CYS A 430 -37.39 2.02 -15.92
N LEU A 431 -36.10 2.29 -15.72
CA LEU A 431 -35.62 3.39 -14.87
C LEU A 431 -36.05 4.78 -15.33
N GLY A 432 -36.06 5.03 -16.65
CA GLY A 432 -36.46 6.33 -17.20
C GLY A 432 -37.98 6.58 -17.17
N SER A 433 -38.79 5.53 -17.16
CA SER A 433 -40.25 5.63 -17.18
C SER A 433 -40.86 6.06 -15.84
N GLU A 434 -40.25 5.67 -14.71
CA GLU A 434 -40.73 6.06 -13.38
C GLU A 434 -40.49 7.54 -13.06
N ASP A 435 -39.38 8.13 -13.51
CA ASP A 435 -39.10 9.56 -13.30
C ASP A 435 -40.08 10.47 -14.08
N ALA A 436 -40.66 9.96 -15.17
CA ALA A 436 -41.71 10.64 -15.94
C ALA A 436 -43.12 10.50 -15.34
N ALA A 437 -43.35 9.53 -14.45
CA ALA A 437 -44.62 9.33 -13.75
C ALA A 437 -44.76 10.17 -12.46
N VAL A 438 -43.68 10.82 -12.02
CA VAL A 438 -43.59 11.66 -10.81
C VAL A 438 -43.55 13.16 -11.13
N GLN A 439 -43.47 13.54 -12.41
CA GLN A 439 -43.76 14.91 -12.91
C GLN A 439 -45.23 15.03 -13.32
#